data_AF-A0AAD7CA95-F1
#
_entry.id   AF-A0AAD7CA95-F1
#
_cell.length_a   1.000
_cell.length_b   1.000
_cell.length_c   1.000
_cell.angle_alpha   90.00
_cell.angle_beta   90.00
_cell.angle_gamma   90.00
#
_symmetry.space_group_name_H-M   'P 1'
#
loop_
_entity.id
_entity.type
_entity.pdbx_description
1 polymer ?
#
loop_
_entity_poly.entity_id
_entity_poly.type
_entity_poly.pdbx_seq_one_letter_code
_entity_poly.pdbx_strand_id
1 'polypeptide(L)'
;SLRLISSQDPSTRKGIFRNRAIQKLVNAAFFPNRRAPGASLPEHFDPCPRVALALILTVLENCVDEWATGIRTDIPFTASEYREVYQRHVSTLEEFAEATKKYGILDTILQAL
;
A
#
# COMPACT_ATOMS: atom_id res chain seq x y z
N SER A 1 -22.21 16.51 1.53
CA SER A 1 -21.11 16.75 2.49
C SER A 1 -19.87 15.96 2.14
N LEU A 2 -18.87 16.65 1.60
CA LEU A 2 -17.50 16.17 1.38
C LEU A 2 -16.71 16.47 2.66
N ARG A 3 -16.16 15.46 3.34
CA ARG A 3 -15.09 15.71 4.32
C ARG A 3 -13.77 15.62 3.58
N LEU A 4 -13.33 16.78 3.09
CA LEU A 4 -11.91 17.09 2.94
C LEU A 4 -11.27 16.85 4.31
N ILE A 5 -10.45 15.83 4.47
CA ILE A 5 -9.61 15.72 5.66
C ILE A 5 -8.52 16.78 5.50
N SER A 6 -8.75 17.86 6.25
CA SER A 6 -7.93 19.05 6.39
C SER A 6 -6.48 18.73 6.75
N SER A 7 -5.61 19.61 6.27
CA SER A 7 -4.18 19.74 6.51
C SER A 7 -3.75 19.88 7.99
N GLN A 8 -2.48 19.50 8.25
CA GLN A 8 -1.52 19.87 9.34
C GLN A 8 -1.28 18.79 10.43
N ASP A 9 -0.05 18.31 10.72
CA ASP A 9 1.17 18.98 11.23
C ASP A 9 2.50 18.49 10.52
N PRO A 10 3.52 19.34 10.28
CA PRO A 10 4.84 18.97 9.71
C PRO A 10 5.81 18.16 10.59
N SER A 11 5.54 17.97 11.89
CA SER A 11 6.57 17.56 12.88
C SER A 11 6.59 16.07 13.32
N THR A 12 5.63 15.22 12.93
CA THR A 12 5.53 13.84 13.49
C THR A 12 5.75 12.68 12.51
N ARG A 13 6.29 12.94 11.30
CA ARG A 13 6.52 11.91 10.27
C ARG A 13 7.85 11.15 10.46
N LYS A 14 8.00 10.37 11.54
CA LYS A 14 9.10 9.41 11.69
C LYS A 14 8.55 7.99 11.77
N GLY A 15 8.62 7.25 10.66
CA GLY A 15 8.24 5.84 10.59
C GLY A 15 8.52 5.26 9.20
N ILE A 16 9.12 4.06 9.17
CA ILE A 16 9.67 3.38 7.99
C ILE A 16 8.67 3.09 6.85
N PHE A 17 7.35 3.21 7.08
CA PHE A 17 6.31 2.96 6.07
C PHE A 17 5.41 4.16 5.76
N ARG A 18 5.76 5.38 6.20
CA ARG A 18 5.05 6.61 5.80
C ARG A 18 5.56 7.19 4.47
N ASN A 19 5.90 6.32 3.52
CA ASN A 19 6.27 6.75 2.18
C ASN A 19 5.03 7.35 1.50
N ARG A 20 5.11 8.63 1.10
CA ARG A 20 4.03 9.34 0.41
C ARG A 20 3.55 8.61 -0.86
N ALA A 21 4.41 7.84 -1.51
CA ALA A 21 4.02 7.04 -2.68
C ALA A 21 3.03 5.94 -2.31
N ILE A 22 3.24 5.21 -1.21
CA ILE A 22 2.35 4.13 -0.76
C ILE A 22 0.96 4.69 -0.45
N GLN A 23 0.87 5.75 0.37
CA GLN A 23 -0.41 6.39 0.68
C GLN A 23 -1.14 6.89 -0.58
N LYS A 24 -0.40 7.53 -1.50
CA LYS A 24 -0.97 8.01 -2.76
C LYS A 24 -1.52 6.87 -3.60
N LEU A 25 -0.80 5.76 -3.68
CA LEU A 25 -1.22 4.58 -4.44
C LEU A 25 -2.41 3.88 -3.78
N VAL A 26 -2.43 3.73 -2.44
CA VAL A 26 -3.59 3.21 -1.70
C VAL A 26 -4.83 4.06 -2.00
N ASN A 27 -4.72 5.39 -1.89
CA ASN A 27 -5.83 6.29 -2.15
C ASN A 27 -6.30 6.22 -3.61
N ALA A 28 -5.37 6.17 -4.56
CA ALA A 28 -5.70 6.08 -5.98
C ALA A 28 -6.34 4.74 -6.36
N ALA A 29 -5.88 3.63 -5.76
CA ALA A 29 -6.37 2.29 -6.07
C ALA A 29 -7.71 1.98 -5.40
N PHE A 30 -7.86 2.34 -4.12
CA PHE A 30 -8.99 1.86 -3.30
C PHE A 30 -9.99 2.97 -2.91
N PHE A 31 -9.59 4.24 -2.98
CA PHE A 31 -10.42 5.39 -2.60
C PHE A 31 -10.53 6.53 -3.64
N PRO A 32 -10.49 6.29 -4.98
CA PRO A 32 -10.55 7.37 -5.96
C PRO A 32 -11.89 8.11 -5.98
N ASN A 33 -12.97 7.49 -5.50
CA ASN A 33 -14.30 8.09 -5.39
C ASN A 33 -15.18 7.29 -4.42
N ARG A 34 -16.42 7.75 -4.21
CA ARG A 34 -17.38 7.15 -3.25
C ARG A 34 -17.88 5.75 -3.61
N ARG A 35 -17.68 5.30 -4.85
CA ARG A 35 -18.08 3.96 -5.31
C ARG A 35 -16.91 2.99 -5.36
N ALA A 36 -15.71 3.45 -5.03
CA ALA A 36 -14.53 2.60 -5.01
C ALA A 36 -14.60 1.60 -3.83
N PRO A 37 -13.93 0.44 -3.94
CA PRO A 37 -14.02 -0.63 -2.95
C PRO A 37 -13.80 -0.16 -1.51
N GLY A 38 -12.77 0.67 -1.27
CA GLY A 38 -12.47 1.17 0.07
C GLY A 38 -13.51 2.13 0.63
N ALA A 39 -14.22 2.86 -0.23
CA ALA A 39 -15.31 3.74 0.18
C ALA A 39 -16.65 3.01 0.34
N SER A 40 -16.88 1.94 -0.42
CA SER A 40 -18.12 1.15 -0.37
C SER A 40 -18.12 0.05 0.68
N LEU A 41 -16.95 -0.41 1.10
CA LEU A 41 -16.76 -1.52 2.04
C LEU A 41 -15.80 -1.10 3.18
N PRO A 42 -16.13 -0.05 3.95
CA PRO A 42 -15.22 0.48 4.98
C PRO A 42 -14.82 -0.59 6.01
N GLU A 43 -15.70 -1.52 6.36
CA GLU A 43 -15.43 -2.64 7.27
C GLU A 43 -14.33 -3.60 6.79
N HIS A 44 -14.05 -3.59 5.48
CA HIS A 44 -13.00 -4.39 4.87
C HIS A 44 -11.76 -3.58 4.53
N PHE A 45 -11.76 -2.26 4.74
CA PHE A 45 -10.66 -1.37 4.36
C PHE A 45 -10.16 -0.44 5.46
N ASP A 46 -10.75 -0.48 6.66
CA ASP A 46 -10.29 0.21 7.87
C ASP A 46 -10.12 -0.80 9.03
N PRO A 47 -8.87 -1.17 9.39
CA PRO A 47 -7.61 -0.72 8.80
C PRO A 47 -7.35 -1.30 7.41
N CYS A 48 -6.42 -0.70 6.66
CA CYS A 48 -6.04 -1.17 5.32
C CYS A 48 -5.68 -2.67 5.33
N PRO A 49 -6.19 -3.50 4.40
CA PRO A 49 -5.89 -4.93 4.42
C PRO A 49 -4.43 -5.21 4.10
N ARG A 50 -3.83 -6.18 4.80
CA ARG A 50 -2.47 -6.66 4.51
C ARG A 50 -2.29 -7.03 3.03
N VAL A 51 -3.28 -7.73 2.48
CA VAL A 51 -3.32 -8.13 1.07
C VAL A 51 -3.41 -6.95 0.11
N ALA A 52 -4.04 -5.84 0.52
CA ALA A 52 -4.11 -4.62 -0.27
C ALA A 52 -2.77 -3.89 -0.24
N LEU A 53 -2.11 -3.81 0.93
CA LEU A 53 -0.75 -3.27 1.03
C LEU A 53 0.24 -4.09 0.19
N ALA A 54 0.19 -5.43 0.23
CA ALA A 54 1.01 -6.29 -0.62
C ALA A 54 0.82 -5.98 -2.11
N LEU A 55 -0.42 -5.73 -2.54
CA LEU A 55 -0.71 -5.35 -3.93
C LEU A 55 -0.07 -4.02 -4.29
N ILE A 56 -0.14 -3.01 -3.41
CA ILE A 56 0.53 -1.71 -3.63
C ILE A 56 2.05 -1.85 -3.69
N LEU A 57 2.65 -2.69 -2.86
CA LEU A 57 4.09 -2.98 -2.92
C LEU A 57 4.47 -3.67 -4.23
N THR A 58 3.60 -4.56 -4.74
CA THR A 58 3.79 -5.24 -6.03
C THR A 58 3.72 -4.25 -7.19
N VAL A 59 2.77 -3.30 -7.16
CA VAL A 59 2.70 -2.22 -8.15
C VAL A 59 3.95 -1.33 -8.08
N LEU A 60 4.43 -1.03 -6.88
CA LEU A 60 5.67 -0.27 -6.70
C LEU A 60 6.89 -1.00 -7.27
N GLU A 61 7.01 -2.32 -7.04
CA GLU A 61 8.08 -3.14 -7.63
C GLU A 61 7.99 -3.12 -9.16
N ASN A 62 6.79 -3.31 -9.74
CA ASN A 62 6.59 -3.19 -11.18
C ASN A 62 7.01 -1.82 -11.73
N CYS A 63 6.63 -0.72 -11.08
CA CYS A 63 7.07 0.62 -11.47
C CYS A 63 8.59 0.81 -11.35
N VAL A 64 9.28 0.10 -10.44
CA VAL A 64 10.75 0.13 -10.35
C VAL A 64 11.37 -0.70 -11.47
N ASP A 65 10.81 -1.86 -11.77
CA ASP A 65 11.27 -2.74 -12.84
C ASP A 65 11.20 -2.08 -14.21
N GLU A 66 10.19 -1.23 -14.46
CA GLU A 66 10.09 -0.41 -15.69
C GLU A 66 11.36 0.39 -15.95
N TRP A 67 12.11 0.76 -14.90
CA TRP A 67 13.31 1.58 -14.97
C TRP A 67 14.61 0.78 -14.76
N ALA A 68 14.56 -0.55 -14.68
CA ALA A 68 15.70 -1.39 -14.33
C ALA A 68 16.91 -1.22 -15.28
N THR A 69 16.68 -0.87 -16.55
CA THR A 69 17.72 -0.66 -17.56
C THR A 69 18.23 0.79 -17.63
N GLY A 70 17.71 1.68 -16.79
CA GLY A 70 17.98 3.13 -16.83
C GLY A 70 17.10 3.89 -17.83
N ILE A 71 16.31 3.20 -18.64
CA ILE A 71 15.29 3.78 -19.54
C ILE A 71 13.95 3.14 -19.22
N ARG A 72 12.88 3.96 -19.14
CA ARG A 72 11.54 3.43 -18.89
C ARG A 72 11.07 2.53 -20.02
N THR A 73 10.78 1.28 -19.69
CA THR A 73 10.09 0.33 -20.55
C THR A 73 8.73 0.03 -19.94
N ASP A 74 7.68 -0.02 -20.75
CA ASP A 74 6.34 -0.37 -20.29
C ASP A 74 6.28 -1.86 -19.97
N ILE A 75 6.15 -2.22 -18.69
CA ILE A 75 6.06 -3.61 -18.24
C ILE A 75 4.61 -3.86 -17.78
N PRO A 76 3.85 -4.73 -18.46
CA PRO A 76 2.46 -4.97 -18.11
C PRO A 76 2.27 -5.48 -16.68
N PHE A 77 1.56 -4.71 -15.86
CA PHE A 77 1.13 -5.15 -14.53
C PHE A 77 -0.02 -6.16 -14.64
N THR A 78 0.32 -7.44 -14.79
CA THR A 78 -0.66 -8.53 -14.93
C THR A 78 -0.44 -9.61 -13.87
N ALA A 79 -1.49 -10.39 -13.63
CA ALA A 79 -1.42 -11.50 -12.68
C ALA A 79 -0.44 -12.60 -13.11
N SER A 80 -0.23 -12.83 -14.41
CA SER A 80 0.74 -13.83 -14.88
C SER A 80 2.18 -13.41 -14.60
N GLU A 81 2.49 -12.12 -14.78
CA GLU A 81 3.84 -11.58 -14.58
C GLU A 81 4.19 -11.35 -13.10
N TYR A 82 3.25 -10.82 -12.32
CA TYR A 82 3.53 -10.35 -10.95
C TYR A 82 2.90 -11.19 -9.83
N ARG A 83 2.31 -12.35 -10.12
CA ARG A 83 1.75 -13.23 -9.07
C ARG A 83 2.82 -13.66 -8.05
N GLU A 84 3.99 -14.07 -8.51
CA GLU A 84 5.06 -14.54 -7.60
C GLU A 84 5.59 -13.38 -6.74
N VAL A 85 5.69 -12.19 -7.32
CA VAL A 85 6.07 -10.96 -6.61
C VAL A 85 5.04 -10.62 -5.54
N TYR A 86 3.77 -10.67 -5.88
CA TYR A 86 2.68 -10.44 -4.94
C TYR A 86 2.71 -11.44 -3.78
N GLN A 87 2.85 -12.73 -4.07
CA GLN A 87 2.94 -13.77 -3.04
C GLN A 87 4.13 -13.56 -2.11
N ARG A 88 5.29 -13.16 -2.67
CA ARG A 88 6.48 -12.83 -1.88
C ARG A 88 6.23 -11.65 -0.94
N HIS A 89 5.56 -10.59 -1.41
CA HIS A 89 5.19 -9.45 -0.57
C HIS A 89 4.21 -9.85 0.54
N VAL A 90 3.24 -10.73 0.26
CA VAL A 90 2.35 -11.27 1.29
C VAL A 90 3.16 -12.02 2.36
N SER A 91 4.00 -12.98 1.96
CA SER A 91 4.86 -13.72 2.89
C SER A 91 5.76 -12.80 3.70
N THR A 92 6.36 -11.79 3.06
CA THR A 92 7.23 -10.82 3.73
C THR A 92 6.48 -10.01 4.79
N LEU A 93 5.25 -9.57 4.48
CA LEU A 93 4.42 -8.85 5.44
C LEU A 93 3.97 -9.75 6.60
N GLU A 94 3.70 -11.03 6.35
CA GLU A 94 3.37 -12.00 7.39
C GLU A 94 4.56 -12.27 8.32
N GLU A 95 5.74 -12.52 7.77
CA GLU A 95 6.98 -12.69 8.52
C GLU A 95 7.31 -11.43 9.33
N PHE A 96 7.15 -10.24 8.72
CA PHE A 96 7.34 -8.97 9.41
C PHE A 96 6.33 -8.78 10.55
N ALA A 97 5.07 -9.15 10.33
CA ALA A 97 4.04 -9.10 11.36
C ALA A 97 4.40 -9.98 12.57
N GLU A 98 4.87 -11.20 12.33
CA GLU A 98 5.24 -12.12 13.40
C GLU A 98 6.51 -11.65 14.12
N ALA A 99 7.54 -11.24 13.38
CA ALA A 99 8.79 -10.72 13.94
C ALA A 99 8.58 -9.45 14.79
N THR A 100 7.60 -8.61 14.43
CA THR A 100 7.31 -7.35 15.12
C THR A 100 6.05 -7.39 15.98
N LYS A 101 5.47 -8.58 16.19
CA LYS A 101 4.19 -8.80 16.88
C LYS A 101 4.10 -8.13 18.25
N LYS A 102 5.18 -8.21 19.03
CA LYS A 102 5.28 -7.57 20.36
C LYS A 102 5.04 -6.06 20.31
N TYR A 103 5.38 -5.43 19.18
CA TYR A 103 5.34 -3.99 18.98
C TYR A 103 4.14 -3.53 18.14
N GLY A 104 3.39 -4.46 17.52
CA GLY A 104 2.23 -4.12 16.68
C GLY A 104 2.56 -3.19 15.51
N ILE A 105 3.78 -3.28 14.95
CA ILE A 105 4.27 -2.30 13.97
C ILE A 105 3.45 -2.37 12.69
N LEU A 106 3.19 -3.58 12.17
CA LEU A 106 2.39 -3.73 10.95
C LEU A 106 0.98 -3.16 11.12
N ASP A 107 0.31 -3.48 12.23
CA ASP A 107 -1.05 -3.00 12.46
C ASP A 107 -1.09 -1.46 12.58
N THR A 108 -0.07 -0.85 13.18
CA THR A 108 0.09 0.61 13.22
C THR A 108 0.25 1.23 11.83
N ILE A 109 0.92 0.53 10.91
CA ILE A 109 1.09 0.98 9.53
C ILE A 109 -0.24 0.89 8.78
N LEU A 110 -0.93 -0.24 8.88
CA LEU A 110 -2.21 -0.46 8.20
C LEU A 110 -3.29 0.51 8.68
N GLN A 111 -3.26 0.90 9.95
CA GLN A 111 -4.18 1.90 10.51
C GLN A 111 -3.87 3.32 10.03
N ALA A 112 -2.63 3.59 9.59
CA ALA A 112 -2.19 4.91 9.16
C ALA A 112 -2.32 5.14 7.64
N LEU A 113 -2.67 4.10 6.88
CA LEU A 113 -2.94 4.13 5.44
C LEU A 113 -4.43 4.39 5.18
#